data_AF-A0A842XPN2-F1
#
_entry.id   AF-A0A842XPN2-F1
#
_cell.length_a   1.000
_cell.length_b   1.000
_cell.length_c   1.000
_cell.angle_alpha   90.00
_cell.angle_beta   90.00
_cell.angle_gamma   90.00
#
_symmetry.space_group_name_H-M   'P 1'
#
loop_
_entity.id
_entity.type
_entity.pdbx_description
1 polymer ?
#
loop_
_entity_poly.entity_id
_entity_poly.type
_entity_poly.pdbx_seq_one_letter_code
_entity_poly.pdbx_strand_id
1 'polypeptide(L)'
;MEEQRKAEIAISLLTPAGKNPYYLFRGTDCIAINNISELKDRIDLLTGNEADWVASWIDYLGDKETADMIRERPNEFKRIIIERYEERSGF
;
A
#
# COMPACT_ATOMS: atom_id res chain seq x y z
N MET A 1 -18.31 8.19 -12.42
CA MET A 1 -17.47 9.32 -12.87
C MET A 1 -16.05 9.11 -12.32
N GLU A 2 -15.00 9.54 -13.02
CA GLU A 2 -13.60 9.22 -12.63
C GLU A 2 -13.23 9.64 -11.20
N GLU A 3 -13.76 10.76 -10.71
CA GLU A 3 -13.58 11.24 -9.33
C GLU A 3 -14.14 10.26 -8.29
N GLN A 4 -15.29 9.66 -8.57
CA GLN A 4 -15.90 8.66 -7.69
C GLN A 4 -15.01 7.43 -7.55
N ARG A 5 -14.40 6.96 -8.65
CA ARG A 5 -13.44 5.86 -8.62
C ARG A 5 -12.19 6.21 -7.81
N LYS A 6 -11.70 7.46 -7.91
CA LYS A 6 -10.55 7.94 -7.12
C LYS A 6 -10.87 7.99 -5.62
N ALA A 7 -12.06 8.45 -5.26
CA ALA A 7 -12.53 8.46 -3.87
C ALA A 7 -12.70 7.04 -3.31
N GLU A 8 -13.26 6.11 -4.09
CA GLU A 8 -13.40 4.70 -3.68
C GLU A 8 -12.04 4.04 -3.42
N ILE A 9 -11.04 4.31 -4.27
CA ILE A 9 -9.66 3.83 -4.06
C ILE A 9 -9.04 4.47 -2.82
N ALA A 10 -9.20 5.79 -2.62
CA ALA A 10 -8.68 6.48 -1.45
C ALA A 10 -9.26 5.90 -0.15
N ILE A 11 -10.58 5.72 -0.07
CA ILE A 11 -11.27 5.08 1.05
C ILE A 11 -10.74 3.67 1.29
N SER A 12 -10.57 2.89 0.22
CA SER A 12 -10.12 1.51 0.36
C SER A 12 -8.66 1.39 0.79
N LEU A 13 -7.81 2.37 0.51
CA LEU A 13 -6.41 2.39 0.94
C LEU A 13 -6.21 2.98 2.34
N LEU A 14 -6.97 4.03 2.69
CA LEU A 14 -6.85 4.75 3.96
C LEU A 14 -7.69 4.14 5.08
N THR A 15 -8.85 3.60 4.73
CA THR A 15 -9.82 2.98 5.65
C THR A 15 -10.31 1.61 5.13
N PRO A 16 -9.43 0.60 5.05
CA PRO A 16 -9.74 -0.71 4.47
C PRO A 16 -10.66 -1.56 5.37
N ALA A 17 -11.94 -1.23 5.42
CA ALA A 17 -12.93 -1.90 6.26
C ALA A 17 -13.07 -3.40 5.90
N GLY A 18 -12.92 -4.28 6.89
CA GLY A 18 -13.06 -5.73 6.72
C GLY A 18 -11.92 -6.41 5.97
N LYS A 19 -10.82 -5.71 5.69
CA LYS A 19 -9.63 -6.26 5.05
C LYS A 19 -8.57 -6.60 6.10
N ASN A 20 -7.77 -7.62 5.82
CA ASN A 20 -6.66 -7.98 6.70
C ASN A 20 -5.49 -6.97 6.57
N PRO A 21 -4.80 -6.67 7.68
CA PRO A 21 -3.56 -5.90 7.65
C PRO A 21 -2.47 -6.61 6.84
N TYR A 22 -1.48 -5.85 6.40
CA TYR A 22 -0.22 -6.40 5.97
C TYR A 22 0.64 -6.75 7.18
N TYR A 23 1.04 -8.01 7.30
CA TYR A 23 1.86 -8.50 8.40
C TYR A 23 3.33 -8.51 8.00
N LEU A 24 4.10 -7.56 8.52
CA LEU A 24 5.54 -7.47 8.30
C LEU A 24 6.28 -8.24 9.39
N PHE A 25 6.97 -9.32 9.00
CA PHE A 25 7.79 -10.11 9.92
C PHE A 25 9.24 -9.62 9.94
N ARG A 26 9.77 -9.42 11.15
CA ARG A 26 11.16 -9.02 11.42
C ARG A 26 11.72 -9.88 12.56
N GLY A 27 12.34 -11.01 12.20
CA GLY A 27 12.74 -12.01 13.19
C GLY A 27 11.52 -12.60 13.88
N THR A 28 11.42 -12.42 15.20
CA THR A 28 10.26 -12.85 16.01
C THR A 28 9.13 -11.82 16.05
N ASP A 29 9.39 -10.60 15.60
CA ASP A 29 8.42 -9.52 15.66
C ASP A 29 7.47 -9.59 14.45
N CYS A 30 6.20 -9.34 14.70
CA CYS A 30 5.15 -9.22 13.69
C CYS A 30 4.49 -7.85 13.81
N ILE A 31 4.65 -7.02 12.78
CA ILE A 31 4.10 -5.66 12.73
C ILE A 31 2.91 -5.69 11.79
N ALA A 32 1.71 -5.42 12.33
CA ALA A 32 0.52 -5.23 11.51
C ALA A 32 0.50 -3.80 10.95
N ILE A 33 0.34 -3.68 9.64
CA ILE A 33 0.22 -2.43 8.90
C ILE A 33 -1.20 -2.39 8.33
N ASN A 34 -2.04 -1.50 8.87
CA ASN A 34 -3.48 -1.57 8.62
C ASN A 34 -3.93 -0.85 7.34
N ASN A 35 -3.18 0.14 6.88
CA ASN A 35 -3.54 0.99 5.74
C ASN A 35 -2.28 1.58 5.07
N ILE A 36 -2.45 2.28 3.96
CA ILE A 36 -1.33 2.86 3.22
C ILE A 36 -0.59 3.97 3.99
N SER A 37 -1.28 4.68 4.90
CA SER A 37 -0.66 5.72 5.75
C SER A 37 0.35 5.10 6.72
N GLU A 38 -0.05 4.04 7.42
CA GLU A 38 0.85 3.27 8.28
C GLU A 38 2.00 2.61 7.50
N LEU A 39 1.74 2.16 6.27
CA LEU A 39 2.79 1.61 5.41
C LEU A 39 3.84 2.68 5.05
N LYS A 40 3.38 3.88 4.69
CA LYS A 40 4.23 5.04 4.39
C LYS A 40 5.04 5.47 5.62
N ASP A 41 4.42 5.52 6.80
CA ASP A 41 5.12 5.91 8.03
C ASP A 41 6.17 4.89 8.48
N ARG A 42 6.05 3.64 8.03
CA ARG A 42 6.97 2.53 8.35
C ARG A 42 7.78 2.07 7.14
N ILE A 43 7.84 2.86 6.07
CA ILE A 43 8.43 2.46 4.78
C ILE A 43 9.92 2.08 4.89
N ASP A 44 10.63 2.66 5.86
CA ASP A 44 12.04 2.39 6.13
C ASP A 44 12.27 1.00 6.74
N LEU A 45 11.25 0.39 7.35
CA LEU A 45 11.34 -0.97 7.88
C LEU A 45 11.40 -2.01 6.77
N LEU A 46 10.93 -1.71 5.55
CA LEU A 46 10.95 -2.60 4.40
C LEU A 46 12.37 -2.74 3.83
N THR A 47 12.82 -3.94 3.50
CA THR A 47 14.20 -4.17 3.01
C THR A 47 14.27 -4.28 1.49
N GLY A 48 13.12 -4.34 0.81
CA GLY A 48 13.02 -4.42 -0.65
C GLY A 48 12.49 -5.76 -1.14
N ASN A 49 12.69 -6.82 -0.37
CA ASN A 49 12.19 -8.17 -0.68
C ASN A 49 10.66 -8.28 -0.57
N GLU A 50 10.02 -7.27 0.03
CA GLU A 50 8.58 -7.21 0.24
C GLU A 50 7.79 -6.66 -0.96
N ALA A 51 8.45 -6.19 -2.03
CA ALA A 51 7.78 -5.49 -3.13
C ALA A 51 6.56 -6.26 -3.69
N ASP A 52 6.72 -7.55 -3.99
CA ASP A 52 5.64 -8.40 -4.52
C ASP A 52 4.50 -8.60 -3.51
N TRP A 53 4.84 -8.74 -2.22
CA TRP A 53 3.85 -8.89 -1.16
C TRP A 53 3.07 -7.59 -0.92
N VAL A 54 3.76 -6.45 -0.93
CA VAL A 54 3.15 -5.12 -0.84
C VAL A 54 2.25 -4.88 -2.05
N ALA A 55 2.69 -5.20 -3.27
CA ALA A 55 1.84 -5.10 -4.46
C ALA A 55 0.57 -5.93 -4.31
N SER A 56 0.69 -7.18 -3.86
CA SER A 56 -0.45 -8.08 -3.67
C SER A 56 -1.43 -7.56 -2.62
N TRP A 57 -0.93 -6.95 -1.54
CA TRP A 57 -1.79 -6.33 -0.53
C TRP A 57 -2.50 -5.08 -1.05
N ILE A 58 -1.80 -4.21 -1.77
CA ILE A 58 -2.38 -3.00 -2.38
C ILE A 58 -3.48 -3.35 -3.41
N ASP A 59 -3.26 -4.39 -4.22
CA ASP A 59 -4.28 -4.95 -5.12
C ASP A 59 -5.49 -5.46 -4.36
N TYR A 60 -5.25 -6.21 -3.27
CA TYR A 60 -6.29 -6.71 -2.37
C TYR A 60 -7.10 -5.59 -1.70
N LEU A 61 -6.47 -4.46 -1.40
CA LEU A 61 -7.15 -3.25 -0.92
C LEU A 61 -7.99 -2.58 -2.02
N GLY A 62 -7.70 -2.83 -3.30
CA GLY A 62 -8.51 -2.36 -4.43
C GLY A 62 -7.78 -1.41 -5.38
N ASP A 63 -6.49 -1.14 -5.16
CA ASP A 63 -5.67 -0.30 -6.05
C ASP A 63 -4.77 -1.14 -6.96
N LYS A 64 -5.41 -1.78 -7.95
CA LYS A 64 -4.70 -2.60 -8.94
C LYS A 64 -3.64 -1.82 -9.72
N GLU A 65 -3.89 -0.55 -10.01
CA GLU A 65 -2.98 0.29 -10.79
C GLU A 65 -1.63 0.45 -10.07
N THR A 66 -1.67 0.77 -8.78
CA THR A 66 -0.46 0.86 -7.95
C THR A 66 0.24 -0.48 -7.81
N ALA A 67 -0.53 -1.55 -7.63
CA ALA A 67 0.03 -2.90 -7.53
C ALA A 67 0.81 -3.28 -8.82
N ASP A 68 0.25 -3.00 -9.98
CA ASP A 68 0.90 -3.26 -11.26
C ASP A 68 2.17 -2.41 -11.45
N MET A 69 2.14 -1.12 -11.08
CA MET A 69 3.33 -0.26 -11.08
C MET A 69 4.47 -0.81 -10.21
N ILE A 70 4.14 -1.34 -9.02
CA ILE A 70 5.13 -1.96 -8.12
C ILE A 70 5.71 -3.22 -8.75
N ARG A 71 4.87 -4.08 -9.35
CA ARG A 71 5.33 -5.32 -10.02
C ARG A 71 6.24 -5.03 -11.22
N GLU A 72 5.98 -3.96 -11.96
CA GLU A 72 6.83 -3.54 -13.08
C GLU A 72 8.17 -2.97 -12.60
N ARG A 73 8.18 -2.28 -11.45
CA ARG A 73 9.36 -1.57 -10.93
C ARG A 73 9.55 -1.86 -9.44
N PRO A 74 9.86 -3.12 -9.06
CA PRO A 74 9.90 -3.53 -7.67
C PRO A 74 10.96 -2.79 -6.85
N ASN A 75 12.06 -2.36 -7.46
CA ASN A 75 13.10 -1.57 -6.78
C ASN A 75 12.64 -0.14 -6.40
N GLU A 76 11.56 0.35 -7.00
CA GLU A 76 11.00 1.70 -6.76
C GLU A 76 9.78 1.67 -5.85
N PHE A 77 9.34 0.50 -5.38
CA PHE A 77 8.06 0.34 -4.69
C PHE A 77 7.86 1.30 -3.49
N LYS A 78 8.92 1.58 -2.72
CA LYS A 78 8.85 2.54 -1.61
C LYS A 78 8.44 3.93 -2.09
N ARG A 79 9.05 4.40 -3.19
CA ARG A 79 8.72 5.69 -3.80
C ARG A 79 7.27 5.68 -4.30
N ILE A 80 6.87 4.62 -5.00
CA ILE A 80 5.50 4.47 -5.53
C ILE A 80 4.45 4.54 -4.41
N ILE A 81 4.69 3.88 -3.27
CA ILE A 81 3.79 3.93 -2.11
C ILE A 81 3.69 5.35 -1.52
N ILE A 82 4.81 6.06 -1.38
CA ILE A 82 4.82 7.43 -0.88
C ILE A 82 4.04 8.34 -1.83
N GLU A 83 4.35 8.32 -3.12
CA GLU A 83 3.66 9.12 -4.14
C GLU A 83 2.16 8.83 -4.14
N ARG A 84 1.76 7.54 -4.09
CA ARG A 84 0.35 7.17 -4.06
C ARG A 84 -0.34 7.63 -2.77
N TYR A 85 0.33 7.58 -1.63
CA TYR A 85 -0.23 8.12 -0.38
C TYR A 85 -0.52 9.63 -0.51
N GLU A 86 0.45 10.41 -1.00
CA GLU A 86 0.28 11.86 -1.16
C GLU A 86 -0.88 12.18 -2.12
N GLU A 87 -0.97 11.48 -3.26
CA GLU A 87 -2.09 11.61 -4.21
C GLU A 87 -3.47 11.33 -3.58
N ARG A 88 -3.56 10.35 -2.67
CA ARG A 88 -4.82 9.90 -2.08
C ARG A 88 -5.19 10.64 -0.80
N SER A 89 -4.22 11.22 -0.10
CA SER A 89 -4.44 11.98 1.14
C SER A 89 -5.18 13.32 0.91
N GLY A 90 -5.24 13.80 -0.33
CA GLY A 90 -5.96 15.01 -0.72
C GLY A 90 -7.43 14.81 -1.11
N PHE A 91 -7.96 13.59 -1.03
CA PHE A 91 -9.36 13.25 -1.30
C PHE A 91 -10.14 13.03 -0.01
#